data_AF-A0A0E0KR51-F1
#
_entry.id   AF-A0A0E0KR51-F1
#
_cell.length_a   1.000
_cell.length_b   1.000
_cell.length_c   1.000
_cell.angle_alpha   90.00
_cell.angle_beta   90.00
_cell.angle_gamma   90.00
#
_symmetry.space_group_name_H-M   'P 1'
#
loop_
_entity.id
_entity.type
_entity.pdbx_description
1 polymer ?
#
loop_
_entity_poly.entity_id
_entity_poly.type
_entity_poly.pdbx_seq_one_letter_code
_entity_poly.pdbx_strand_id
1 'polypeptide(L)'
;MASSSRAGGGGGVGADGGVGDGPTTLDELYQINVVPAELHFKFRKELQGLRVGLNFEFYNLEVNDFEAKVVLKPLDYERKWKFHYKPISGDIQLLSKKIPVTKFLNLQVVSLNHIICASFLWSVDSND
;
A
#
# COMPACT_ATOMS: atom_id res chain seq x y z
N MET A 1 -31.14 -58.37 -58.02
CA MET A 1 -31.00 -57.41 -56.91
C MET A 1 -31.46 -56.06 -57.43
N ALA A 2 -32.54 -55.52 -56.86
CA ALA A 2 -33.14 -54.27 -57.32
C ALA A 2 -32.47 -53.07 -56.65
N SER A 3 -32.23 -52.00 -57.41
CA SER A 3 -32.13 -50.64 -56.86
C SER A 3 -32.49 -49.66 -57.95
N SER A 4 -33.74 -49.21 -57.88
CA SER A 4 -34.34 -48.15 -58.67
C SER A 4 -34.02 -46.79 -58.05
N SER A 5 -33.67 -45.85 -58.92
CA SER A 5 -33.48 -44.42 -58.72
C SER A 5 -34.69 -43.67 -58.15
N ARG A 6 -34.47 -42.58 -57.39
CA ARG A 6 -34.93 -41.22 -57.73
C ARG A 6 -34.47 -40.16 -56.73
N ALA A 7 -34.08 -39.01 -57.29
CA ALA A 7 -33.83 -37.75 -56.60
C ALA A 7 -35.15 -37.08 -56.16
N GLY A 8 -35.06 -36.25 -55.11
CA GLY A 8 -36.10 -35.32 -54.69
C GLY A 8 -35.62 -34.50 -53.50
N GLY A 9 -35.41 -33.21 -53.69
CA GLY A 9 -34.87 -32.29 -52.67
C GLY A 9 -35.88 -31.89 -51.59
N GLY A 10 -35.36 -31.26 -50.54
CA GLY A 10 -36.12 -30.61 -49.48
C GLY A 10 -35.17 -30.10 -48.39
N GLY A 11 -35.18 -28.78 -48.17
CA GLY A 11 -34.19 -28.06 -47.36
C GLY A 11 -34.17 -28.43 -45.88
N GLY A 12 -33.02 -28.16 -45.27
CA GLY A 12 -32.80 -28.24 -43.83
C GLY A 12 -31.64 -27.31 -43.47
N VAL A 13 -31.98 -26.25 -42.75
CA VAL A 13 -31.15 -25.14 -42.30
C VAL A 13 -30.01 -25.66 -41.40
N GLY A 14 -28.80 -25.16 -41.64
CA GLY A 14 -27.64 -25.41 -40.79
C GLY A 14 -26.55 -24.41 -41.12
N ALA A 15 -26.73 -23.18 -40.64
CA ALA A 15 -25.69 -22.17 -40.66
C ALA A 15 -24.53 -22.66 -39.79
N ASP A 16 -23.35 -22.80 -40.39
CA ASP A 16 -22.11 -22.75 -39.63
C ASP A 16 -21.14 -21.84 -40.38
N GLY A 17 -21.46 -20.54 -40.28
CA GLY A 17 -20.46 -19.51 -40.48
C GLY A 17 -19.50 -19.59 -39.31
N GLY A 18 -18.37 -20.27 -39.52
CA GLY A 18 -17.19 -20.17 -38.66
C GLY A 18 -16.70 -18.74 -38.66
N VAL A 19 -17.35 -17.90 -37.86
CA VAL A 19 -16.90 -16.57 -37.47
C VAL A 19 -15.97 -16.76 -36.30
N GLY A 20 -14.79 -16.16 -36.43
CA GLY A 20 -13.63 -16.39 -35.59
C GLY A 20 -13.94 -16.44 -34.10
N ASP A 21 -13.30 -17.41 -33.46
CA ASP A 21 -13.10 -17.47 -32.02
C ASP A 21 -12.09 -16.36 -31.64
N GLY A 22 -12.53 -15.11 -31.82
CA GLY A 22 -11.90 -13.90 -31.34
C GLY A 22 -12.70 -13.42 -30.14
N PRO A 23 -12.03 -12.86 -29.10
CA PRO A 23 -12.69 -12.44 -27.87
C PRO A 23 -13.91 -11.57 -28.18
N THR A 24 -15.09 -12.02 -27.74
CA THR A 24 -16.39 -11.46 -28.16
C THR A 24 -16.73 -10.14 -27.48
N THR A 25 -15.90 -9.64 -26.58
CA THR A 25 -16.07 -8.31 -25.99
C THR A 25 -14.72 -7.61 -25.80
N LEU A 26 -14.68 -6.32 -26.10
CA LEU A 26 -13.51 -5.47 -25.78
C LEU A 26 -13.21 -5.46 -24.27
N ASP A 27 -14.21 -5.75 -23.44
CA ASP A 27 -14.11 -5.90 -21.99
C ASP A 27 -13.22 -7.10 -21.57
N GLU A 28 -13.16 -8.17 -22.37
CA GLU A 28 -12.24 -9.30 -22.17
C GLU A 28 -10.80 -8.97 -22.61
N LEU A 29 -10.63 -8.08 -23.60
CA LEU A 29 -9.31 -7.71 -24.12
C LEU A 29 -8.58 -6.66 -23.26
N TYR A 30 -9.35 -5.82 -22.54
CA TYR A 30 -8.84 -4.73 -21.71
C TYR A 30 -9.36 -4.82 -20.27
N GLN A 31 -9.28 -6.00 -19.67
CA GLN A 31 -9.39 -6.12 -18.21
C GLN A 31 -8.11 -5.60 -17.56
N ILE A 32 -7.88 -4.28 -17.67
CA ILE A 32 -6.80 -3.60 -16.98
C ILE A 32 -7.22 -3.49 -15.52
N ASN A 33 -6.91 -4.53 -14.74
CA ASN A 33 -7.13 -4.53 -13.31
C ASN A 33 -6.07 -3.63 -12.65
N VAL A 34 -6.32 -2.33 -12.62
CA VAL A 34 -5.46 -1.36 -11.92
C VAL A 34 -5.75 -1.48 -10.43
N VAL A 35 -5.17 -2.49 -9.78
CA VAL A 35 -5.13 -2.57 -8.33
C VAL A 35 -3.91 -1.79 -7.85
N PRO A 36 -4.08 -0.76 -7.00
CA PRO A 36 -2.94 -0.05 -6.46
C PRO A 36 -2.11 -1.01 -5.61
N ALA A 37 -0.81 -1.12 -5.94
CA ALA A 37 0.10 -1.99 -5.19
C ALA A 37 0.24 -1.57 -3.72
N GLU A 38 0.02 -0.28 -3.42
CA GLU A 38 0.15 0.30 -2.08
C GLU A 38 -0.97 1.34 -1.82
N LEU A 39 -1.54 1.31 -0.61
CA LEU A 39 -2.50 2.31 -0.13
C LEU A 39 -2.09 2.82 1.25
N HIS A 40 -1.95 4.14 1.39
CA HIS A 40 -1.52 4.79 2.63
C HIS A 40 -2.61 5.73 3.18
N PHE A 41 -3.23 5.35 4.30
CA PHE A 41 -4.18 6.18 5.03
C PHE A 41 -3.51 6.81 6.24
N LYS A 42 -3.43 8.14 6.29
CA LYS A 42 -2.81 8.86 7.40
C LYS A 42 -3.82 9.79 8.05
N PHE A 43 -4.51 9.29 9.06
CA PHE A 43 -5.37 10.12 9.89
C PHE A 43 -4.53 10.98 10.83
N ARG A 44 -4.88 12.24 10.98
CA ARG A 44 -4.22 13.18 11.89
C ARG A 44 -5.26 14.03 12.58
N LYS A 45 -5.21 14.09 13.91
CA LYS A 45 -6.07 14.94 14.72
C LYS A 45 -5.27 15.63 15.82
N GLU A 46 -5.68 16.85 16.13
CA GLU A 46 -5.14 17.61 17.24
C GLU A 46 -6.12 17.55 18.40
N LEU A 47 -5.63 17.17 19.58
CA LEU A 47 -6.43 16.98 20.79
C LEU A 47 -5.61 17.48 21.98
N GLN A 48 -6.13 18.46 22.72
CA GLN A 48 -5.58 18.90 24.01
C GLN A 48 -4.05 19.12 24.03
N GLY A 49 -3.50 19.77 22.99
CA GLY A 49 -2.06 20.03 22.92
C GLY A 49 -1.19 18.87 22.40
N LEU A 50 -1.81 17.78 21.94
CA LEU A 50 -1.16 16.65 21.27
C LEU A 50 -1.65 16.51 19.83
N ARG A 51 -0.72 16.16 18.94
CA ARG A 51 -1.04 15.68 17.60
C ARG A 51 -0.99 14.15 17.61
N VAL A 52 -2.16 13.57 17.37
CA VAL A 52 -2.37 12.13 17.24
C VAL A 52 -2.46 11.79 15.77
N GLY A 53 -1.71 10.79 15.34
CA GLY A 53 -1.72 10.26 14.00
C GLY A 53 -1.94 8.75 14.01
N LEU A 54 -2.76 8.26 13.08
CA LEU A 54 -2.90 6.85 12.77
C LEU A 54 -2.51 6.67 11.31
N ASN A 55 -1.44 5.94 11.06
CA ASN A 55 -1.03 5.56 9.72
C ASN A 55 -1.42 4.10 9.51
N PHE A 56 -2.13 3.83 8.43
CA PHE A 56 -2.37 2.50 7.91
C PHE A 56 -1.74 2.43 6.53
N GLU A 57 -0.92 1.40 6.34
CA GLU A 57 -0.21 1.16 5.09
C GLU A 57 -0.58 -0.25 4.65
N PHE A 58 -1.26 -0.36 3.51
CA PHE A 58 -1.66 -1.64 2.92
C PHE A 58 -0.73 -1.88 1.74
N TYR A 59 -0.07 -3.03 1.76
CA TYR A 59 0.85 -3.49 0.74
C TYR A 59 0.24 -4.71 0.07
N ASN A 60 0.39 -4.78 -1.25
CA ASN A 60 0.09 -5.99 -2.01
C ASN A 60 -1.32 -6.51 -1.70
N LEU A 61 -2.35 -5.73 -2.07
CA LEU A 61 -3.75 -5.92 -1.66
C LEU A 61 -4.30 -7.34 -1.86
N GLU A 62 -3.70 -8.15 -2.72
CA GLU A 62 -4.03 -9.56 -2.94
C GLU A 62 -3.53 -10.49 -1.81
N VAL A 63 -2.44 -10.16 -1.13
CA VAL A 63 -1.82 -10.93 -0.03
C VAL A 63 -2.23 -10.41 1.36
N ASN A 64 -2.89 -9.24 1.41
CA ASN A 64 -3.41 -8.61 2.63
C ASN A 64 -2.33 -8.28 3.67
N ASP A 65 -1.15 -7.87 3.21
CA ASP A 65 -0.12 -7.33 4.08
C ASP A 65 -0.50 -5.90 4.48
N PHE A 66 -0.62 -5.64 5.77
CA PHE A 66 -0.90 -4.30 6.27
C PHE A 66 -0.03 -3.98 7.48
N GLU A 67 0.36 -2.72 7.58
CA GLU A 67 1.02 -2.15 8.75
C GLU A 67 0.17 -1.03 9.32
N ALA A 68 -0.07 -1.08 10.63
CA ALA A 68 -0.65 0.03 11.37
C ALA A 68 0.43 0.68 12.23
N LYS A 69 0.39 2.01 12.33
CA LYS A 69 1.31 2.78 13.15
C LYS A 69 0.60 3.95 13.81
N VAL A 70 0.56 3.93 15.13
CA VAL A 70 0.11 5.05 15.95
C VAL A 70 1.27 6.00 16.17
N VAL A 71 1.03 7.29 16.00
CA VAL A 71 2.02 8.36 16.18
C VAL A 71 1.45 9.41 17.13
N LEU A 72 2.16 9.69 18.22
CA LEU A 72 1.82 10.78 19.13
C LEU A 72 3.00 11.74 19.18
N LYS A 73 2.71 13.04 19.09
CA LYS A 73 3.70 14.07 19.39
C LYS A 73 3.01 15.30 19.98
N PRO A 74 3.68 16.05 20.86
CA PRO A 74 3.15 17.32 21.34
C PRO A 74 2.97 18.33 20.21
N LEU A 75 2.01 19.24 20.38
CA LEU A 75 1.86 20.44 19.56
C LEU A 75 2.77 21.57 20.03
N ASP A 76 3.07 21.57 21.34
CA ASP A 76 3.95 22.54 21.96
C ASP A 76 5.39 22.39 21.45
N TYR A 77 5.99 23.52 21.08
CA TYR A 77 7.34 23.59 20.56
C TYR A 77 8.39 23.25 21.61
N GLU A 78 8.11 23.43 22.91
CA GLU A 78 9.04 23.07 23.98
C GLU A 78 9.11 21.55 24.22
N ARG A 79 8.00 20.85 23.98
CA ARG A 79 7.87 19.41 24.23
C ARG A 79 8.21 18.62 22.97
N LYS A 80 9.47 18.22 22.85
CA LYS A 80 10.00 17.64 21.61
C LYS A 80 10.22 16.15 21.74
N TRP A 81 9.11 15.42 21.75
CA TRP A 81 9.12 13.96 21.67
C TRP A 81 8.14 13.47 20.60
N LYS A 82 8.39 12.27 20.09
CA LYS A 82 7.54 11.60 19.12
C LYS A 82 7.47 10.13 19.50
N PHE A 83 6.29 9.68 19.88
CA PHE A 83 6.03 8.29 20.22
C PHE A 83 5.43 7.58 19.00
N HIS A 84 5.99 6.44 18.64
CA HIS A 84 5.45 5.53 17.63
C HIS A 84 5.11 4.20 18.29
N TYR A 85 3.99 3.63 17.87
CA TYR A 85 3.64 2.27 18.22
C TYR A 85 3.15 1.54 16.99
N LYS A 86 3.74 0.37 16.69
CA LYS A 86 3.30 -0.54 15.65
C LYS A 86 2.53 -1.69 16.30
N PRO A 87 1.18 -1.74 16.24
CA PRO A 87 0.39 -2.72 16.98
C PRO A 87 0.66 -4.16 16.58
N ILE A 88 0.95 -4.42 15.30
CA ILE A 88 1.15 -5.78 14.77
C ILE A 88 2.49 -6.35 15.22
N SER A 89 3.56 -5.54 15.11
CA SER A 89 4.90 -5.95 15.54
C SER A 89 5.10 -5.86 17.06
N GLY A 90 4.22 -5.14 17.77
CA GLY A 90 4.39 -4.82 19.19
C GLY A 90 5.49 -3.77 19.46
N ASP A 91 6.03 -3.14 18.41
CA ASP A 91 7.16 -2.21 18.55
C ASP A 91 6.72 -0.85 19.09
N ILE A 92 7.33 -0.48 20.22
CA ILE A 92 7.18 0.78 20.89
C ILE A 92 8.47 1.58 20.74
N GLN A 93 8.37 2.77 20.14
CA GLN A 93 9.48 3.68 19.96
C GLN A 93 9.17 5.06 20.52
N LEU A 94 10.03 5.59 21.39
CA LEU A 94 9.97 6.99 21.83
C LEU A 94 11.20 7.72 21.32
N LEU A 95 10.99 8.75 20.51
CA LEU A 95 12.05 9.55 19.88
C LEU A 95 12.08 10.93 20.53
N SER A 96 13.25 11.39 20.97
CA SER A 96 13.44 12.78 21.41
C SER A 96 13.68 13.73 20.23
N LYS A 97 13.79 15.04 20.48
CA LYS A 97 14.30 15.99 19.48
C LYS A 97 15.70 15.54 19.04
N LYS A 98 15.99 15.72 17.76
CA LYS A 98 17.38 15.81 17.30
C LYS A 98 18.07 16.99 17.98
N ILE A 99 19.13 16.70 18.72
CA ILE A 99 20.03 17.67 19.34
C ILE A 99 21.22 17.83 18.39
N PRO A 100 21.39 18.99 17.74
CA PRO A 100 22.54 19.21 16.88
C PRO A 100 23.81 19.21 17.73
N VAL A 101 24.74 18.31 17.40
CA VAL A 101 26.08 18.25 18.02
C VAL A 101 27.05 19.06 17.16
N THR A 102 26.94 18.93 15.84
CA THR A 102 27.67 19.72 14.84
C THR A 102 26.73 20.07 13.67
N LYS A 103 27.23 20.80 12.66
CA LYS A 103 26.46 21.12 11.43
C LYS A 103 25.93 19.85 10.74
N PHE A 104 26.71 18.76 10.76
CA PHE A 104 26.39 17.53 10.03
C PHE A 104 25.99 16.38 10.95
N LEU A 105 26.08 16.55 12.27
CA LEU A 105 25.86 15.47 13.23
C LEU A 105 24.80 15.86 14.24
N ASN A 106 23.75 15.05 14.31
CA ASN A 106 22.69 15.18 15.29
C ASN A 106 22.68 13.98 16.22
N LEU A 107 22.51 14.22 17.52
CA LEU A 107 22.22 13.18 18.50
C LEU A 107 20.71 13.05 18.66
N GLN A 108 20.20 11.83 18.66
CA GLN A 108 18.81 11.56 19.00
C GLN A 108 18.76 10.41 20.00
N VAL A 109 18.02 10.62 21.09
CA VAL A 109 17.75 9.55 22.06
C VAL A 109 16.49 8.84 21.61
N VAL A 110 16.56 7.51 21.56
CA VAL A 110 15.49 6.63 21.12
C VAL A 110 15.29 5.56 22.19
N SER A 111 14.07 5.36 22.68
CA SER A 111 13.75 4.15 23.44
C SER A 111 13.07 3.15 22.52
N LEU A 112 13.53 1.89 22.51
CA LEU A 112 12.97 0.78 21.76
C LEU A 112 12.60 -0.34 22.73
N ASN A 113 11.32 -0.66 22.89
CA ASN A 113 10.85 -1.81 23.69
C ASN A 113 11.60 -1.95 25.04
N HIS A 114 11.65 -0.86 25.82
CA HIS A 114 12.34 -0.72 27.13
C HIS A 114 13.86 -0.49 27.12
N ILE A 115 14.53 -0.53 25.97
CA ILE A 115 15.96 -0.23 25.85
C ILE A 115 16.13 1.24 25.47
N ILE A 116 17.02 1.96 26.16
CA ILE A 116 17.37 3.35 25.81
C ILE A 116 18.65 3.34 24.97
N CYS A 117 18.56 3.93 23.78
CA CYS A 117 19.66 4.09 22.86
C CYS A 117 19.94 5.57 22.59
N ALA A 118 21.20 5.90 22.41
CA ALA A 118 21.65 7.17 21.85
C ALA A 118 22.15 6.92 20.44
N SER A 119 21.55 7.59 19.45
CA SER A 119 21.86 7.41 18.03
C SER A 119 22.42 8.69 17.44
N PHE A 120 23.55 8.58 16.75
CA PHE A 120 24.11 9.65 15.94
C PHE A 120 23.52 9.58 14.52
N LEU A 121 23.00 10.70 14.05
CA LEU A 121 22.35 10.85 12.76
C LEU A 121 23.14 11.88 11.95
N TRP A 122 23.73 11.42 10.86
CA TRP A 122 24.34 12.31 9.87
C TRP A 122 23.25 13.10 9.12
N SER A 123 23.46 14.39 8.99
CA SER A 123 22.71 15.29 8.14
C SER A 123 23.62 15.67 6.98
N VAL A 124 23.19 15.34 5.76
CA VAL A 124 23.80 15.90 4.56
C VAL A 124 23.00 17.16 4.24
N ASP A 125 23.60 18.32 4.43
CA ASP A 125 23.04 19.57 3.91
C ASP A 125 23.20 19.51 2.38
N SER A 126 22.11 19.27 1.65
CA SER A 126 22.09 19.32 0.18
C SER A 126 22.06 20.78 -0.32
N ASN A 127 23.08 21.55 0.04
CA ASN A 127 23.22 22.92 -0.43
C ASN A 127 24.69 23.25 -0.69
N ASP A 128 25.26 22.56 -1.68
CA ASP A 128 26.43 22.97 -2.47
C ASP A 128 26.05 22.90 -3.95
#